data_AF-A0A1X7SY56-F1
#
_entry.id   AF-A0A1X7SY56-F1
#
_cell.length_a   1.000
_cell.length_b   1.000
_cell.length_c   1.000
_cell.angle_alpha   90.00
_cell.angle_beta   90.00
_cell.angle_gamma   90.00
#
_symmetry.space_group_name_H-M   'P 1'
#
loop_
_entity.id
_entity.type
_entity.pdbx_description
1 polymer ?
#
loop_
_entity_poly.entity_id
_entity_poly.type
_entity_poly.pdbx_seq_one_letter_code
_entity_poly.pdbx_strand_id
1 'polypeptide(L)'
;IYLRYDGNCYPNGSYFRKFDVNEFSKAISCVLPGASLTTGQWVRVADPDDPIDCNSNSTSDPFRCTSVTLPATISLYFIQQERLKEGWYKCCLPSDCSTATDIIFASLSSKFYHFILH
;
A
#
# COMPACT_ATOMS: atom_id res chain seq x y z
N ILE A 1 10.11 2.86 9.41
CA ILE A 1 9.33 2.63 8.16
C ILE A 1 8.52 3.87 7.80
N TYR A 2 8.29 4.15 6.51
CA TYR A 2 7.43 5.26 6.05
C TYR A 2 6.71 4.91 4.75
N LEU A 3 5.69 5.69 4.40
CA LEU A 3 4.96 5.60 3.15
C LEU A 3 5.48 6.66 2.17
N ARG A 4 5.69 6.31 0.92
CA ARG A 4 6.09 7.23 -0.14
C ARG A 4 5.04 7.25 -1.23
N TYR A 5 4.60 8.44 -1.58
CA TYR A 5 3.62 8.66 -2.64
C TYR A 5 3.93 9.99 -3.32
N ASP A 6 3.95 10.00 -4.65
CA ASP A 6 4.17 11.21 -5.46
C ASP A 6 5.38 12.05 -5.00
N GLY A 7 6.51 11.37 -4.77
CA GLY A 7 7.76 11.98 -4.29
C GLY A 7 7.81 12.38 -2.82
N ASN A 8 6.67 12.41 -2.12
CA ASN A 8 6.56 12.81 -0.72
C ASN A 8 6.61 11.63 0.24
N CYS A 9 7.07 11.87 1.48
CA CYS A 9 7.14 10.89 2.56
C CYS A 9 6.05 11.15 3.61
N TYR A 10 5.38 10.10 4.04
CA TYR A 10 4.21 10.16 4.91
C TYR A 10 4.36 9.20 6.10
N PRO A 11 3.87 9.61 7.29
CA PRO A 11 3.92 8.78 8.50
C PRO A 11 2.82 7.70 8.50
N ASN A 12 2.81 6.90 9.57
CA ASN A 12 1.77 5.91 9.82
C ASN A 12 0.37 6.54 9.91
N GLY A 13 -0.65 5.83 9.44
CA GLY A 13 -2.04 6.29 9.48
C GLY A 13 -2.41 7.26 8.37
N SER A 14 -1.54 7.42 7.36
CA SER A 14 -1.77 8.38 6.28
C SER A 14 -2.90 7.95 5.35
N TYR A 15 -3.60 8.95 4.82
CA TYR A 15 -4.70 8.78 3.89
C TYR A 15 -4.27 9.15 2.48
N PHE A 16 -4.41 8.23 1.54
CA PHE A 16 -4.14 8.47 0.14
C PHE A 16 -5.43 8.44 -0.66
N ARG A 17 -5.69 9.59 -1.29
CA ARG A 17 -6.76 9.71 -2.26
C ARG A 17 -6.23 9.35 -3.63
N LYS A 18 -7.00 8.55 -4.36
CA LYS A 18 -6.69 8.25 -5.75
C LYS A 18 -7.01 9.46 -6.64
N PHE A 19 -6.06 9.84 -7.48
CA PHE A 19 -6.26 10.76 -8.60
C PHE A 19 -5.82 10.08 -9.91
N ASP A 20 -6.80 9.83 -10.78
CA ASP A 20 -6.74 9.51 -12.22
C ASP A 20 -5.84 8.38 -12.79
N VAL A 21 -6.30 7.88 -13.95
CA VAL A 21 -6.17 6.50 -14.46
C VAL A 21 -4.83 6.20 -15.15
N ASN A 22 -4.02 7.22 -15.45
CA ASN A 22 -2.94 7.07 -16.44
C ASN A 22 -1.51 7.05 -15.89
N GLU A 23 -1.35 6.93 -14.57
CA GLU A 23 -0.03 7.06 -13.95
C GLU A 23 0.35 5.79 -13.18
N PHE A 24 1.06 4.89 -13.87
CA PHE A 24 1.95 3.92 -13.20
C PHE A 24 2.92 4.61 -12.20
N SER A 25 3.12 5.94 -12.35
CA SER A 25 3.92 6.81 -11.49
C SER A 25 3.35 7.06 -10.09
N LYS A 26 2.10 6.69 -9.79
CA LYS A 26 1.46 6.94 -8.47
C LYS A 26 1.28 5.69 -7.62
N ALA A 27 2.33 4.87 -7.53
CA ALA A 27 2.35 3.76 -6.59
C ALA A 27 2.50 4.27 -5.15
N ILE A 28 1.88 3.56 -4.20
CA ILE A 28 2.12 3.80 -2.77
C ILE A 28 3.21 2.84 -2.36
N SER A 29 4.41 3.37 -2.10
CA SER A 29 5.53 2.58 -1.63
C SER A 29 5.58 2.58 -0.12
N CYS A 30 5.86 1.43 0.45
CA CYS A 30 6.22 1.28 1.83
C CYS A 30 7.72 1.01 1.90
N VAL A 31 8.45 1.80 2.68
CA VAL A 31 9.91 1.83 2.68
C VAL A 31 10.45 1.67 4.10
N LEU A 32 11.38 0.73 4.26
CA LEU A 32 12.17 0.54 5.47
C LEU A 32 13.66 0.82 5.16
N PRO A 33 14.16 2.02 5.52
CA PRO A 33 15.58 2.36 5.34
C PRO A 33 16.49 1.42 6.12
N GLY A 34 17.65 1.10 5.56
CA GLY A 34 18.69 0.34 6.24
C GLY A 34 18.42 -1.17 6.39
N ALA A 35 17.31 -1.68 5.85
CA ALA A 35 16.99 -3.11 5.82
C ALA A 35 16.95 -3.64 4.39
N SER A 36 17.27 -4.92 4.22
CA SER A 36 17.06 -5.64 2.96
C SER A 36 15.70 -6.33 2.97
N LEU A 37 14.97 -6.28 1.87
CA LEU A 37 13.68 -6.96 1.71
C LEU A 37 13.90 -8.47 1.68
N THR A 38 13.13 -9.21 2.47
CA THR A 38 13.08 -10.67 2.38
C THR A 38 11.81 -11.10 1.64
N THR A 39 10.66 -10.64 2.12
CA THR A 39 9.35 -10.93 1.52
C THR A 39 8.57 -9.64 1.38
N GLY A 40 8.33 -8.95 2.50
CA GLY A 40 7.42 -7.81 2.58
C GLY A 40 5.98 -8.17 2.21
N GLN A 41 5.01 -7.45 2.76
CA GLN A 41 3.62 -7.75 2.43
C GLN A 41 2.69 -6.55 2.61
N TRP A 42 1.74 -6.41 1.69
CA TRP A 42 0.56 -5.58 1.87
C TRP A 42 -0.63 -6.46 2.22
N VAL A 43 -1.41 -6.06 3.22
CA VAL A 43 -2.57 -6.82 3.72
C VAL A 43 -3.73 -5.86 3.97
N ARG A 44 -4.95 -6.29 3.67
CA ARG A 44 -6.17 -5.55 4.01
C ARG A 44 -6.39 -5.64 5.52
N VAL A 45 -6.70 -4.54 6.20
CA VAL A 45 -6.96 -4.61 7.65
C VAL A 45 -8.30 -5.28 7.95
N ALA A 46 -9.28 -5.10 7.08
CA ALA A 46 -10.61 -5.71 7.23
C ALA A 46 -10.59 -7.24 7.09
N ASP A 47 -9.55 -7.80 6.44
CA ASP A 47 -9.34 -9.22 6.29
C ASP A 47 -7.84 -9.52 6.40
N PRO A 48 -7.33 -9.68 7.64
CA PRO A 48 -5.90 -9.86 7.89
C PRO A 48 -5.36 -11.21 7.37
N ASP A 49 -6.25 -12.16 7.05
CA ASP A 49 -5.93 -13.49 6.52
C ASP A 49 -5.96 -13.52 4.97
N ASP A 50 -6.41 -12.43 4.32
CA ASP A 50 -6.41 -12.23 2.87
C ASP A 50 -5.31 -11.21 2.46
N PRO A 51 -4.06 -11.66 2.31
CA PRO A 51 -3.01 -10.79 1.82
C PRO A 51 -3.31 -10.34 0.40
N ILE A 52 -2.86 -9.14 0.04
CA ILE A 52 -3.02 -8.69 -1.34
C ILE A 52 -2.22 -9.62 -2.25
N ASP A 53 -2.91 -10.33 -3.13
CA ASP A 53 -2.26 -11.10 -4.18
C ASP A 53 -1.64 -10.15 -5.22
N CYS A 54 -0.38 -9.85 -5.02
CA CYS A 54 0.45 -9.00 -5.88
C CYS A 54 0.70 -9.57 -7.28
N ASN A 55 0.43 -10.86 -7.49
CA ASN A 55 0.67 -11.58 -8.75
C ASN A 55 -0.63 -11.96 -9.47
N SER A 56 -1.78 -11.65 -8.88
CA SER A 56 -3.08 -11.90 -9.49
C SER A 56 -3.23 -11.02 -10.74
N ASN A 57 -3.44 -11.67 -11.89
CA ASN A 57 -4.09 -11.04 -13.03
C ASN A 57 -5.62 -11.09 -12.90
N SER A 58 -6.13 -11.41 -11.70
CA SER A 58 -7.55 -11.52 -11.44
C SER A 58 -8.19 -10.14 -11.39
N THR A 59 -9.41 -10.07 -11.89
CA THR A 59 -10.22 -8.85 -11.77
C THR A 59 -10.81 -8.66 -10.36
N SER A 60 -10.65 -9.65 -9.47
CA SER A 60 -11.02 -9.57 -8.04
C SER A 60 -10.04 -8.76 -7.22
N ASP A 61 -8.75 -8.80 -7.57
CA ASP A 61 -7.68 -8.09 -6.89
C ASP A 61 -6.91 -7.25 -7.91
N PRO A 62 -7.42 -6.04 -8.20
CA PRO A 62 -6.86 -5.14 -9.21
C PRO A 62 -5.58 -4.43 -8.71
N PHE A 63 -4.88 -5.08 -7.79
CA PHE A 63 -3.64 -4.63 -7.19
C PHE A 63 -2.50 -5.38 -7.86
N ARG A 64 -1.39 -4.68 -8.00
CA ARG A 64 -0.11 -5.27 -8.36
C ARG A 64 0.96 -4.65 -7.51
N CYS A 65 2.08 -5.35 -7.36
CA CYS A 65 3.16 -4.88 -6.50
C CYS A 65 4.52 -4.94 -7.19
N THR A 66 5.39 -3.99 -6.85
CA THR A 66 6.81 -4.04 -7.17
C THR A 66 7.61 -4.09 -5.88
N SER A 67 8.77 -4.72 -5.92
CA SER A 67 9.66 -4.86 -4.77
C SER A 67 11.06 -4.43 -5.13
N VAL A 68 11.74 -3.74 -4.21
CA VAL A 68 13.17 -3.44 -4.28
C VAL A 68 13.83 -3.99 -3.03
N THR A 69 14.95 -4.70 -3.24
CA THR A 69 15.67 -5.35 -2.14
C THR A 69 16.29 -4.34 -1.18
N LEU A 70 16.87 -3.25 -1.67
CA LEU A 70 17.53 -2.25 -0.81
C LEU A 70 17.31 -0.81 -1.31
N PRO A 71 16.81 0.12 -0.45
CA PRO A 71 16.22 -0.17 0.86
C PRO A 71 14.97 -1.04 0.69
N ALA A 72 14.65 -1.85 1.69
CA ALA A 72 13.50 -2.75 1.65
C ALA A 72 12.24 -1.95 1.30
N THR A 73 11.70 -2.20 0.11
CA THR A 73 10.60 -1.43 -0.44
C THR A 73 9.62 -2.35 -1.13
N ILE A 74 8.34 -2.21 -0.80
CA ILE A 74 7.24 -2.80 -1.56
C ILE A 74 6.27 -1.70 -1.97
N SER A 75 5.90 -1.67 -3.24
CA SER A 75 5.01 -0.65 -3.79
C SER A 75 3.73 -1.29 -4.28
N LEU A 76 2.62 -0.62 -4.01
CA LEU A 76 1.28 -1.03 -4.41
C LEU A 76 0.78 -0.12 -5.52
N TYR A 77 0.39 -0.71 -6.65
CA TYR A 77 -0.22 0.00 -7.78
C TYR A 77 -1.54 -0.65 -8.19
N PHE A 78 -2.40 0.15 -8.82
CA PHE A 78 -3.79 -0.19 -9.10
C PHE A 78 -4.02 -0.15 -10.60
N ILE A 79 -4.49 -1.25 -11.18
CA ILE A 79 -4.68 -1.35 -12.63
C ILE A 79 -6.09 -0.98 -13.09
N GLN A 80 -7.09 -0.94 -12.20
CA GLN A 80 -8.48 -0.57 -12.51
C GLN A 80 -9.08 0.30 -11.41
N GLN A 81 -9.58 1.50 -11.77
CA GLN A 81 -10.07 2.46 -10.78
C GLN A 81 -11.43 2.11 -10.19
N GLU A 82 -12.35 1.67 -11.03
CA GLU A 82 -13.72 1.33 -10.65
C GLU A 82 -13.80 0.16 -9.65
N ARG A 83 -12.68 -0.55 -9.47
CA ARG A 83 -12.55 -1.70 -8.56
C ARG A 83 -11.59 -1.45 -7.41
N LEU A 84 -11.24 -0.19 -7.14
CA LEU A 84 -10.51 0.14 -5.92
C LEU A 84 -11.31 -0.36 -4.72
N LYS A 85 -10.78 -1.37 -4.04
CA LYS A 85 -11.29 -1.77 -2.74
C LYS A 85 -10.85 -0.69 -1.74
N GLU A 86 -11.77 0.15 -1.31
CA GLU A 86 -11.48 1.20 -0.31
C GLU A 86 -11.21 0.58 1.07
N GLY A 87 -10.48 1.30 1.92
CA GLY A 87 -10.31 0.93 3.31
C GLY A 87 -8.87 1.03 3.80
N TRP A 88 -8.64 0.40 4.95
CA TRP A 88 -7.35 0.36 5.60
C TRP A 88 -6.50 -0.81 5.12
N TYR A 89 -5.23 -0.52 4.91
CA TYR A 89 -4.20 -1.43 4.49
C TYR A 89 -3.05 -1.33 5.49
N LYS A 90 -2.38 -2.44 5.72
CA LYS A 90 -1.10 -2.48 6.43
C LYS A 90 -0.01 -2.99 5.51
N CYS A 91 1.15 -2.37 5.61
CA CYS A 91 2.39 -2.85 5.04
C CYS A 91 3.28 -3.38 6.15
N CYS A 92 3.91 -4.52 5.90
CA CYS A 92 4.86 -5.19 6.78
C CYS A 92 6.20 -5.30 6.06
N LEU A 93 7.27 -4.90 6.74
CA LEU A 93 8.66 -5.00 6.27
C LEU A 93 9.58 -5.46 7.42
N PRO A 94 10.76 -6.01 7.10
CA PRO A 94 11.21 -6.44 5.77
C PRO A 94 10.61 -7.79 5.33
N SER A 95 9.93 -8.50 6.24
CA SER A 95 9.26 -9.78 6.02
C SER A 95 7.74 -9.64 5.95
N ASP A 96 7.04 -10.77 5.85
CA ASP A 96 5.58 -10.82 5.88
C ASP A 96 4.96 -10.33 7.20
N CYS A 97 3.64 -10.12 7.20
CA CYS A 97 2.92 -9.60 8.36
C CYS A 97 2.81 -10.60 9.53
N SER A 98 3.26 -11.85 9.38
CA SER A 98 3.27 -12.82 10.46
C SER A 98 4.49 -12.68 11.36
N THR A 99 5.58 -12.10 10.83
CA THR A 99 6.89 -12.01 11.50
C THR A 99 7.46 -10.60 11.61
N ALA A 100 7.02 -9.67 10.76
CA ALA A 100 7.52 -8.31 10.73
C ALA A 100 7.22 -7.53 12.01
N THR A 101 8.20 -6.76 12.49
CA THR A 101 8.03 -5.79 13.58
C THR A 101 7.72 -4.38 13.06
N ASP A 102 8.17 -4.06 11.84
CA ASP A 102 7.93 -2.77 11.21
C ASP A 102 6.65 -2.84 10.38
N ILE A 103 5.58 -2.28 10.95
CA ILE A 103 4.24 -2.25 10.33
C ILE A 103 3.79 -0.80 10.19
N ILE A 104 3.26 -0.45 9.01
CA ILE A 104 2.68 0.86 8.74
C ILE A 104 1.31 0.74 8.08
N PHE A 105 0.38 1.58 8.49
CA PHE A 105 -1.00 1.59 8.01
C PHE A 105 -1.24 2.75 7.05
N ALA A 106 -2.05 2.49 6.03
CA ALA A 106 -2.49 3.46 5.03
C ALA A 106 -3.98 3.28 4.75
N SER A 107 -4.71 4.37 4.61
CA SER A 107 -6.11 4.35 4.15
C SER A 107 -6.18 4.75 2.69
N LEU A 108 -6.92 3.98 1.89
CA LEU A 108 -7.16 4.24 0.47
C LEU A 108 -8.63 4.51 0.22
N SER A 109 -8.94 5.56 -0.54
CA SER A 109 -10.32 5.93 -0.86
C SER A 109 -10.43 6.68 -2.19
N SER A 110 -11.55 6.49 -2.86
CA SER A 110 -11.94 7.21 -4.08
C SER A 110 -12.75 8.49 -3.78
N LYS A 111 -13.27 8.65 -2.55
CA LYS A 111 -14.16 9.76 -2.17
C LYS A 111 -13.42 10.92 -1.48
N PHE A 112 -13.95 12.14 -1.68
CA PHE A 112 -13.63 13.30 -0.84
C PHE A 112 -14.39 13.12 0.47
N TYR A 113 -13.71 12.81 1.58
CA TYR A 113 -14.29 13.12 2.88
C TYR A 113 -14.02 14.61 3.12
N HIS A 114 -15.04 15.44 2.91
CA HIS A 114 -15.05 16.79 3.45
C HIS A 114 -15.20 16.62 4.96
N PHE A 115 -14.09 16.67 5.70
CA PHE A 115 -14.17 16.89 7.14
C PHE A 115 -14.73 18.31 7.33
N ILE A 116 -16.06 18.42 7.40
CA ILE A 116 -16.64 19.53 8.16
C ILE A 116 -16.39 19.14 9.61
N LEU A 117 -15.35 19.73 10.20
CA LEU A 117 -15.26 19.85 11.64
C LEU A 117 -16.50 20.63 12.10
N HIS A 118 -17.40 19.97 12.83
CA HIS A 118 -18.39 20.60 13.70
C HIS A 118 -18.13 20.13 15.12
#